data_AF-A0AAU4QKN7-F1
#
_entry.id   AF-A0AAU4QKN7-F1
#
_cell.length_a   1.000
_cell.length_b   1.000
_cell.length_c   1.000
_cell.angle_alpha   90.00
_cell.angle_beta   90.00
_cell.angle_gamma   90.00
#
_symmetry.space_group_name_H-M   'P 1'
#
loop_
_entity.id
_entity.type
_entity.pdbx_description
1 polymer ?
#
loop_
_entity_poly.entity_id
_entity_poly.type
_entity_poly.pdbx_seq_one_letter_code
_entity_poly.pdbx_strand_id
1 'polypeptide(L)'
;MEVVIDPDHRGRGLSALMLRALADNARAGGYRRMVVPVRPTAKHRHPHLPMDEYVRDVGSDGLPRDPWLRTHVRMGGEIVGTAPTSMVIPGSLEQWRRWTGLPFDKEGEVIVEGALAPVHCSVPAGHAIYVEPNVWISRNLT
;
A
#
# COMPACT_ATOMS: atom_id res chain seq x y z
N MET A 1 5.83 -7.83 8.25
CA MET A 1 5.03 -9.03 7.92
C MET A 1 4.27 -8.74 6.64
N GLU A 2 4.36 -9.61 5.65
CA GLU A 2 3.71 -9.43 4.34
C GLU A 2 2.87 -10.67 4.02
N VAL A 3 1.76 -10.48 3.30
CA VAL A 3 0.95 -11.56 2.73
C VAL A 3 1.03 -11.42 1.22
N VAL A 4 1.85 -12.26 0.59
CA VAL A 4 1.98 -12.32 -0.88
C VAL A 4 1.36 -13.62 -1.36
N ILE A 5 0.44 -13.51 -2.32
CA ILE A 5 -0.15 -14.68 -2.99
C ILE A 5 0.40 -14.72 -4.41
N ASP A 6 0.96 -15.88 -4.77
CA ASP A 6 1.39 -16.18 -6.12
C ASP A 6 0.29 -15.83 -7.14
N PRO A 7 0.62 -15.14 -8.25
CA PRO A 7 -0.36 -14.76 -9.27
C PRO A 7 -1.30 -15.89 -9.71
N ASP A 8 -0.79 -17.12 -9.88
CA ASP A 8 -1.55 -18.29 -10.35
C ASP A 8 -2.51 -18.87 -9.28
N HIS A 9 -2.41 -18.35 -8.06
CA HIS A 9 -3.20 -18.75 -6.91
C HIS A 9 -4.10 -17.63 -6.37
N ARG A 10 -4.14 -16.47 -7.03
CA ARG A 10 -5.05 -15.37 -6.70
C ARG A 10 -6.51 -15.78 -6.95
N GLY A 11 -7.44 -15.10 -6.29
CA GLY A 11 -8.90 -15.38 -6.40
C GLY A 11 -9.39 -16.63 -5.65
N ARG A 12 -8.50 -17.41 -5.04
CA ARG A 12 -8.83 -18.65 -4.32
C ARG A 12 -9.10 -18.47 -2.82
N GLY A 13 -9.29 -17.22 -2.35
CA GLY A 13 -9.53 -16.91 -0.94
C GLY A 13 -8.32 -17.06 0.00
N LEU A 14 -7.12 -17.33 -0.53
CA LEU A 14 -5.90 -17.56 0.26
C LEU A 14 -5.49 -16.36 1.11
N SER A 15 -5.65 -15.13 0.61
CA SER A 15 -5.31 -13.95 1.39
C SER A 15 -6.15 -13.84 2.68
N ALA A 16 -7.45 -14.15 2.59
CA ALA A 16 -8.32 -14.16 3.76
C ALA A 16 -7.97 -15.31 4.71
N LEU A 17 -7.54 -16.46 4.19
CA LEU A 17 -7.03 -17.57 5.01
C LEU A 17 -5.79 -17.15 5.80
N MET A 18 -4.81 -16.52 5.14
CA MET A 18 -3.59 -16.03 5.80
C MET A 18 -3.90 -14.98 6.86
N LEU A 19 -4.78 -14.01 6.56
CA LEU A 19 -5.18 -12.98 7.53
C LEU A 19 -5.93 -13.57 8.74
N ARG A 20 -6.69 -14.67 8.57
CA ARG A 20 -7.29 -15.39 9.70
C ARG A 20 -6.22 -16.07 10.54
N ALA A 21 -5.33 -16.83 9.91
CA ALA A 21 -4.24 -17.52 10.61
C ALA A 21 -3.37 -16.55 11.43
N LEU A 22 -3.06 -15.37 10.88
CA LEU A 22 -2.32 -14.32 11.59
C LEU A 22 -3.07 -13.81 12.82
N ALA A 23 -4.37 -13.53 12.67
CA ALA A 23 -5.19 -13.07 13.78
C ALA A 23 -5.37 -14.15 14.86
N ASP A 24 -5.53 -15.42 14.46
CA ASP A 24 -5.68 -16.54 15.39
C ASP A 24 -4.38 -16.80 16.16
N ASN A 25 -3.23 -16.70 15.49
CA ASN A 25 -1.93 -16.74 16.16
C ASN A 25 -1.76 -15.59 17.16
N ALA A 26 -2.14 -14.37 16.78
CA ALA A 26 -2.09 -13.23 17.69
C ALA A 26 -3.03 -13.40 18.90
N ARG A 27 -4.24 -13.96 18.71
CA ARG A 27 -5.14 -14.32 19.81
C ARG A 27 -4.54 -15.35 20.74
N ALA A 28 -3.95 -16.41 20.19
CA ALA A 28 -3.29 -17.46 20.97
C ALA A 28 -2.13 -16.90 21.81
N GLY A 29 -1.45 -15.87 21.31
CA GLY A 29 -0.44 -15.11 22.04
C GLY A 29 -0.98 -14.15 23.11
N GLY A 30 -2.29 -14.08 23.33
CA GLY A 30 -2.92 -13.19 24.31
C GLY A 30 -3.07 -11.73 23.86
N TYR A 31 -2.80 -11.41 22.59
CA TYR A 31 -2.96 -10.06 22.07
C TYR A 31 -4.44 -9.73 21.85
N ARG A 32 -4.85 -8.51 22.23
CA ARG A 32 -6.24 -8.03 22.07
C ARG A 32 -6.49 -7.28 20.77
N ARG A 33 -5.44 -6.85 20.09
CA ARG A 33 -5.52 -6.03 18.89
C ARG A 33 -4.37 -6.36 17.95
N MET A 34 -4.67 -6.37 16.66
CA MET A 34 -3.69 -6.45 15.58
C MET A 34 -3.74 -5.15 14.77
N VAL A 35 -2.59 -4.53 14.54
CA VAL A 35 -2.47 -3.35 13.68
C VAL A 35 -1.53 -3.69 12.54
N VAL A 36 -1.94 -3.40 11.31
CA VAL A 36 -1.19 -3.73 10.11
C VAL A 36 -1.08 -2.51 9.19
N PRO A 37 0.13 -2.22 8.67
CA PRO A 37 0.27 -1.31 7.54
C PRO A 37 -0.14 -2.05 6.27
N VAL A 38 -1.02 -1.44 5.49
CA VAL A 38 -1.60 -2.03 4.30
C VAL A 38 -1.28 -1.16 3.10
N ARG A 39 -0.59 -1.76 2.14
CA ARG A 39 -0.34 -1.19 0.81
C ARG A 39 -1.52 -1.46 -0.10
N PRO A 40 -2.35 -0.46 -0.47
CA PRO A 40 -3.51 -0.69 -1.31
C PRO A 40 -3.07 -1.21 -2.69
N THR A 41 -3.79 -2.20 -3.21
CA THR A 41 -3.34 -2.92 -4.41
C THR A 41 -3.74 -2.23 -5.70
N ALA A 42 -4.78 -1.40 -5.70
CA ALA A 42 -5.27 -0.69 -6.87
C ALA A 42 -4.87 0.80 -6.90
N LYS A 43 -4.25 1.33 -5.84
CA LYS A 43 -3.89 2.76 -5.74
C LYS A 43 -2.95 3.24 -6.84
N HIS A 44 -2.09 2.37 -7.37
CA HIS A 44 -1.20 2.67 -8.50
C HIS A 44 -1.94 3.11 -9.77
N ARG A 45 -3.25 2.82 -9.90
CA ARG A 45 -4.09 3.29 -11.01
C ARG A 45 -4.51 4.75 -10.88
N HIS A 46 -4.34 5.33 -9.70
CA HIS A 46 -4.69 6.71 -9.36
C HIS A 46 -3.50 7.38 -8.65
N PRO A 47 -2.30 7.45 -9.26
CA PRO A 47 -1.07 7.84 -8.55
C PRO A 47 -1.16 9.26 -7.97
N HIS A 48 -1.83 10.19 -8.66
CA HIS A 48 -2.00 11.58 -8.21
C HIS A 48 -3.10 11.79 -7.17
N LEU A 49 -4.00 10.81 -6.95
CA LEU A 49 -5.04 10.95 -5.93
C LEU A 49 -4.38 10.83 -4.54
N PRO A 50 -4.54 11.82 -3.64
CA PRO A 50 -4.01 11.72 -2.28
C PRO A 50 -4.54 10.47 -1.56
N MET A 51 -3.71 9.84 -0.72
CA MET A 51 -4.10 8.59 -0.06
C MET A 51 -5.30 8.78 0.88
N ASP A 52 -5.43 9.93 1.53
CA ASP A 52 -6.53 10.24 2.45
C ASP A 52 -7.87 10.40 1.71
N GLU A 53 -7.86 10.89 0.48
CA GLU A 53 -9.00 10.88 -0.43
C GLU A 53 -9.28 9.47 -0.97
N TYR A 54 -8.23 8.75 -1.40
CA TYR A 54 -8.37 7.39 -1.95
C TYR A 54 -9.05 6.43 -0.99
N VAL A 55 -8.69 6.46 0.30
CA VAL A 55 -9.30 5.55 1.29
C VAL A 55 -10.76 5.86 1.61
N ARG A 56 -11.25 7.06 1.27
CA ARG A 56 -12.64 7.47 1.44
C ARG A 56 -13.54 7.00 0.30
N ASP A 57 -12.97 6.51 -0.81
CA ASP A 57 -13.74 5.93 -1.90
C ASP A 57 -14.32 4.56 -1.49
N VAL A 58 -15.58 4.60 -1.08
CA VAL A 58 -16.37 3.45 -0.61
C VAL A 58 -17.51 3.15 -1.58
N GLY A 59 -17.79 1.86 -1.75
CA GLY A 59 -18.95 1.39 -2.51
C GLY A 59 -20.26 1.62 -1.77
N SER A 60 -21.39 1.36 -2.43
CA SER A 60 -22.72 1.41 -1.84
C SER A 60 -22.94 0.41 -0.70
N ASP A 61 -22.09 -0.61 -0.61
CA ASP A 61 -22.06 -1.58 0.49
C ASP A 61 -21.18 -1.16 1.68
N GLY A 62 -20.72 0.10 1.71
CA GLY A 62 -19.96 0.67 2.83
C GLY A 62 -18.53 0.16 2.95
N LEU A 63 -18.05 -0.61 1.97
CA LEU A 63 -16.70 -1.15 1.97
C LEU A 63 -15.79 -0.38 0.99
N PRO A 64 -14.47 -0.28 1.26
CA PRO A 64 -13.52 0.35 0.35
C PRO A 64 -13.59 -0.24 -1.07
N ARG A 65 -13.31 0.58 -2.09
CA ARG A 65 -13.17 0.10 -3.47
C ARG A 65 -11.86 -0.63 -3.73
N ASP A 66 -10.79 -0.27 -3.02
CA ASP A 66 -9.52 -0.99 -3.13
C ASP A 66 -9.71 -2.46 -2.71
N PRO A 67 -9.38 -3.45 -3.56
CA PRO A 67 -9.63 -4.86 -3.26
C PRO A 67 -8.95 -5.36 -1.98
N TRP A 68 -7.79 -4.80 -1.64
CA TRP A 68 -7.02 -5.23 -0.49
C TRP A 68 -7.53 -4.60 0.80
N LEU A 69 -7.77 -3.29 0.80
CA LEU A 69 -8.43 -2.62 1.93
C LEU A 69 -9.80 -3.25 2.22
N ARG A 70 -10.57 -3.54 1.17
CA ARG A 70 -11.86 -4.23 1.25
C ARG A 70 -11.78 -5.59 1.95
N THR A 71 -10.74 -6.37 1.65
CA THR A 71 -10.53 -7.68 2.28
C THR A 71 -10.29 -7.53 3.78
N HIS A 72 -9.45 -6.58 4.20
CA HIS A 72 -9.20 -6.29 5.61
C HIS A 72 -10.45 -5.81 6.34
N VAL A 73 -11.20 -4.87 5.76
CA VAL A 73 -12.43 -4.34 6.38
C VAL A 73 -13.51 -5.42 6.52
N ARG A 74 -13.71 -6.25 5.49
CA ARG A 74 -14.62 -7.42 5.56
C ARG A 74 -14.27 -8.41 6.67
N MET A 75 -13.02 -8.44 7.11
CA MET A 75 -12.55 -9.31 8.18
C MET A 75 -12.62 -8.67 9.57
N GLY A 76 -13.29 -7.52 9.70
CA GLY A 76 -13.42 -6.76 10.94
C GLY A 76 -12.24 -5.82 11.21
N GLY A 77 -11.48 -5.48 10.17
CA GLY A 77 -10.49 -4.41 10.24
C GLY A 77 -11.13 -3.03 10.09
N GLU A 78 -10.58 -2.05 10.79
CA GLU A 78 -10.97 -0.64 10.72
C GLU A 78 -9.79 0.16 10.18
N ILE A 79 -10.02 1.00 9.18
CA ILE A 79 -9.03 1.98 8.73
C ILE A 79 -8.90 3.04 9.83
N VAL A 80 -7.73 3.14 10.46
CA VAL A 80 -7.47 4.08 11.55
C VAL A 80 -6.69 5.32 11.11
N GLY A 81 -6.13 5.30 9.90
CA GLY A 81 -5.47 6.46 9.31
C GLY A 81 -4.58 6.10 8.13
N THR A 82 -4.06 7.13 7.46
CA THR A 82 -3.04 6.99 6.42
C THR A 82 -1.64 7.09 7.01
N ALA A 83 -0.69 6.36 6.43
CA ALA A 83 0.74 6.49 6.68
C ALA A 83 1.38 7.19 5.46
N PRO A 84 1.43 8.54 5.43
CA PRO A 84 1.80 9.29 4.21
C PRO A 84 3.25 9.07 3.77
N THR A 85 4.15 8.78 4.71
CA THR A 85 5.58 8.53 4.48
C THR A 85 5.94 7.11 4.94
N SER A 86 5.22 6.10 4.46
CA SER A 86 5.39 4.73 4.92
C SER A 86 6.70 4.09 4.46
N MET A 87 7.20 4.48 3.28
CA MET A 87 8.50 4.07 2.77
C MET A 87 9.07 5.22 1.96
N VAL A 88 10.35 5.52 2.15
CA VAL A 88 11.07 6.56 1.40
C VAL A 88 12.24 5.91 0.69
N ILE A 89 12.29 6.04 -0.63
CA ILE A 89 13.35 5.50 -1.47
C ILE A 89 14.05 6.69 -2.14
N PRO A 90 15.17 7.18 -1.59
CA PRO A 90 16.02 8.13 -2.28
C PRO A 90 16.97 7.38 -3.23
N GLY A 91 17.37 8.04 -4.31
CA GLY A 91 18.39 7.51 -5.23
C GLY A 91 18.91 8.57 -6.18
N SER A 92 20.13 8.38 -6.71
CA SER A 92 20.63 9.20 -7.80
C SER A 92 19.79 9.01 -9.06
N LEU A 93 19.83 9.97 -9.99
CA LEU A 93 19.13 9.81 -11.27
C LEU A 93 19.60 8.56 -12.04
N GLU A 94 20.87 8.18 -11.90
CA GLU A 94 21.41 6.96 -12.50
C GLU A 94 20.80 5.69 -11.89
N GLN A 95 20.65 5.64 -10.56
CA GLN A 95 20.01 4.52 -9.89
C GLN A 95 18.56 4.36 -10.35
N TRP A 96 17.82 5.47 -10.40
CA TRP A 96 16.43 5.47 -10.87
C TRP A 96 16.27 5.02 -12.31
N ARG A 97 17.14 5.48 -13.22
CA ARG A 97 17.20 5.00 -14.61
C ARG A 97 17.45 3.49 -14.66
N ARG A 98 18.37 2.99 -13.83
CA ARG A 98 18.71 1.56 -13.76
C ARG A 98 17.56 0.71 -13.22
N TRP A 99 16.85 1.19 -12.21
CA TRP A 99 15.75 0.46 -11.57
C TRP A 99 14.48 0.42 -12.43
N THR A 100 14.22 1.48 -13.18
CA THR A 100 12.91 1.68 -13.83
C THR A 100 12.97 1.68 -15.36
N GLY A 101 14.16 1.87 -15.95
CA GLY A 101 14.31 2.13 -17.39
C GLY A 101 13.81 3.49 -17.85
N LEU A 102 13.30 4.34 -16.95
CA LEU A 102 12.78 5.68 -17.27
C LEU A 102 13.90 6.72 -17.31
N PRO A 103 13.73 7.84 -18.05
CA PRO A 103 14.82 8.76 -18.32
C PRO A 103 15.24 9.63 -17.13
N PHE A 104 14.32 10.01 -16.21
CA PHE A 104 14.63 10.89 -15.07
C PHE A 104 15.48 12.12 -15.46
N ASP A 105 15.12 12.78 -16.57
CA ASP A 105 15.85 13.87 -17.22
C ASP A 105 15.16 15.23 -17.08
N LYS A 106 13.95 15.25 -16.50
CA LYS A 106 13.14 16.45 -16.28
C LYS A 106 12.82 16.63 -14.80
N GLU A 107 12.77 17.89 -14.37
CA GLU A 107 12.29 18.25 -13.03
C GLU A 107 10.82 17.87 -12.88
N GLY A 108 10.45 17.37 -11.70
CA GLY A 108 9.06 17.15 -11.31
C GLY A 108 8.69 15.67 -11.15
N GLU A 109 7.41 15.38 -11.40
CA GLU A 109 6.83 14.07 -11.12
C GLU A 109 7.09 13.06 -12.25
N VAL A 110 7.55 11.86 -11.90
CA VAL A 110 7.72 10.72 -12.81
C VAL A 110 6.85 9.57 -12.33
N ILE A 111 5.95 9.09 -13.21
CA ILE A 111 5.13 7.91 -12.93
C ILE A 111 5.95 6.66 -13.18
N VAL A 112 6.16 5.87 -12.13
CA VAL A 112 6.76 4.54 -12.20
C VAL A 112 5.65 3.50 -12.09
N GLU A 113 5.71 2.47 -12.94
CA GLU A 113 4.72 1.39 -12.92
C GLU A 113 4.65 0.74 -11.53
N GLY A 114 3.44 0.58 -11.00
CA GLY A 114 3.19 -0.04 -9.70
C GLY A 114 3.44 0.86 -8.49
N ALA A 115 4.04 2.03 -8.65
CA ALA A 115 4.17 3.02 -7.57
C ALA A 115 2.80 3.61 -7.18
N LEU A 116 2.60 3.89 -5.90
CA LEU A 116 1.33 4.41 -5.37
C LEU A 116 1.21 5.93 -5.46
N ALA A 117 2.34 6.60 -5.68
CA ALA A 117 2.49 8.04 -5.86
C ALA A 117 3.60 8.30 -6.89
N PRO A 118 3.65 9.50 -7.51
CA PRO A 118 4.76 9.86 -8.38
C PRO A 118 6.10 9.88 -7.65
N VAL A 119 7.18 9.59 -8.37
CA VAL A 119 8.55 9.84 -7.90
C VAL A 119 8.89 11.29 -8.18
N HIS A 120 9.40 12.01 -7.18
CA HIS A 120 9.83 13.39 -7.37
C HIS A 120 11.28 13.40 -7.86
N CYS A 121 11.48 13.80 -9.11
CA CYS A 121 12.78 13.94 -9.75
C CYS A 121 13.27 15.38 -9.62
N SER A 122 14.46 15.57 -9.04
CA SER A 122 15.16 16.84 -9.04
C SER A 122 16.47 16.75 -9.81
N VAL A 123 16.49 17.33 -11.01
CA VAL A 123 17.65 17.33 -11.91
C VAL A 123 18.76 18.22 -11.39
N PRO A 124 18.51 19.46 -10.91
CA PRO A 124 19.54 20.30 -10.31
C PRO A 124 20.20 19.66 -9.09
N ALA A 125 19.44 18.91 -8.28
CA ALA A 125 19.96 18.20 -7.12
C ALA A 125 20.57 16.81 -7.44
N GLY A 126 20.41 16.32 -8.67
CA GLY A 126 20.99 15.06 -9.12
C GLY A 126 20.36 13.80 -8.50
N HIS A 127 19.13 13.88 -7.99
CA HIS A 127 18.45 12.76 -7.33
C HIS A 127 16.96 12.69 -7.63
N ALA A 128 16.35 11.55 -7.33
CA ALA A 128 14.91 11.44 -7.24
C ALA A 128 14.51 10.69 -5.97
N ILE A 129 13.32 11.01 -5.45
CA ILE A 129 12.82 10.49 -4.18
C ILE A 129 11.40 9.99 -4.39
N TYR A 130 11.18 8.72 -4.06
CA TYR A 130 9.84 8.15 -3.97
C TYR A 130 9.41 8.10 -2.51
N VAL A 131 8.22 8.63 -2.23
CA VAL A 131 7.59 8.56 -0.91
C VAL A 131 6.29 7.77 -1.07
N GLU A 132 6.28 6.52 -0.59
CA GLU A 132 5.12 5.65 -0.67
C GLU A 132 4.17 5.86 0.52
N PRO A 133 2.89 6.18 0.26
CA PRO A 133 1.86 6.15 1.29
C PRO A 133 1.29 4.73 1.50
N ASN A 134 0.94 4.40 2.74
CA ASN A 134 0.16 3.19 3.09
C ASN A 134 -1.03 3.56 3.99
N VAL A 135 -1.78 2.55 4.43
CA VAL A 135 -2.97 2.70 5.28
C VAL A 135 -2.80 1.86 6.54
N TRP A 136 -3.03 2.45 7.71
CA TRP A 136 -3.09 1.70 8.95
C TRP A 136 -4.47 1.09 9.13
N ILE A 137 -4.50 -0.22 9.36
CA ILE A 137 -5.72 -0.95 9.73
C ILE A 137 -5.55 -1.55 11.11
N SER A 138 -6.55 -1.36 11.97
CA SER A 138 -6.64 -1.98 13.29
C SER A 138 -7.76 -3.02 13.30
N ARG A 139 -7.51 -4.17 13.91
CA ARG A 139 -8.51 -5.22 14.12
C ARG A 139 -8.52 -5.62 15.60
N ASN A 140 -9.70 -5.59 16.21
CA ASN A 140 -9.90 -6.18 17.53
C ASN A 140 -9.88 -7.71 17.41
N LEU A 141 -9.20 -8.34 18.35
CA LEU A 141 -9.03 -9.80 18.39
C LEU A 141 -9.84 -10.47 19.51
N THR A 142 -10.40 -9.68 20.42
CA THR A 142 -11.32 -10.10 21.48
C THR A 142 -12.73 -10.33 20.95
#